data_AF-A0A2K5Z5Q9-F1
#
_entry.id   AF-A0A2K5Z5Q9-F1
#
_cell.length_a   1.000
_cell.length_b   1.000
_cell.length_c   1.000
_cell.angle_alpha   90.00
_cell.angle_beta   90.00
_cell.angle_gamma   90.00
#
_symmetry.space_group_name_H-M   'P 1'
#
loop_
_entity.id
_entity.type
_entity.pdbx_description
1 polymer ?
#
loop_
_entity_poly.entity_id
_entity_poly.type
_entity_poly.pdbx_seq_one_letter_code
_entity_poly.pdbx_strand_id
1 'polypeptide(L)'
;MQAAGTLLAFCCLVVSTTGGHSPDTCSQDIISGVNPGFPKTIKTNDPGVLQAARHSVEKFNNCTNDMFLFKESRITRALVQIVKGLKYMLEVEIGRTTCKKNQHPRLDDCDFQTNQTLKRTLSCYSEVWVVPWLQHFEVPVLRCH
;
A
#
# COMPACT_ATOMS: atom_id res chain seq x y z
N MET A 1 -44.02 59.06 15.02
CA MET A 1 -42.66 59.63 15.10
C MET A 1 -41.67 58.53 14.74
N GLN A 2 -40.81 58.79 13.77
CA GLN A 2 -39.87 57.87 13.13
C GLN A 2 -38.74 57.39 14.06
N ALA A 3 -38.28 56.16 13.83
CA ALA A 3 -36.87 55.80 13.49
C ALA A 3 -36.87 54.27 13.22
N ALA A 4 -36.75 53.79 11.98
CA ALA A 4 -35.57 53.71 11.13
C ALA A 4 -34.40 52.94 11.80
N GLY A 5 -34.20 51.70 11.35
CA GLY A 5 -33.11 50.82 11.76
C GLY A 5 -33.00 49.64 10.79
N THR A 6 -32.46 49.94 9.60
CA THR A 6 -32.28 49.04 8.46
C THR A 6 -31.34 47.88 8.81
N LEU A 7 -31.85 46.64 8.86
CA LEU A 7 -31.02 45.43 8.94
C LEU A 7 -30.42 45.15 7.56
N LEU A 8 -29.13 45.45 7.41
CA LEU A 8 -28.35 45.10 6.22
C LEU A 8 -28.24 43.58 6.09
N ALA A 9 -28.87 43.04 5.06
CA ALA A 9 -28.66 41.67 4.60
C ALA A 9 -27.23 41.53 4.05
N PHE A 10 -26.36 40.83 4.78
CA PHE A 10 -25.07 40.38 4.25
C PHE A 10 -25.32 39.23 3.27
N CYS A 11 -25.44 39.56 1.97
CA CYS A 11 -25.27 38.58 0.90
C CYS A 11 -23.86 37.98 1.01
N CYS A 12 -23.77 36.73 1.47
CA CYS A 12 -22.58 35.92 1.31
C CYS A 12 -22.40 35.68 -0.20
N LEU A 13 -21.51 36.45 -0.83
CA LEU A 13 -21.07 36.18 -2.19
C LEU A 13 -20.33 34.84 -2.17
N VAL A 14 -20.98 33.82 -2.73
CA VAL A 14 -20.33 32.56 -3.08
C VAL A 14 -19.33 32.89 -4.19
N VAL A 15 -18.06 33.06 -3.85
CA VAL A 15 -16.99 33.14 -4.85
C VAL A 15 -16.76 31.72 -5.33
N SER A 16 -17.49 31.31 -6.37
CA SER A 16 -17.17 30.14 -7.17
C SER A 16 -15.86 30.44 -7.90
N THR A 17 -14.72 30.06 -7.32
CA THR A 17 -13.47 30.07 -8.06
C THR A 17 -13.54 29.01 -9.15
N THR A 18 -13.40 29.51 -10.35
CA THR A 18 -13.22 28.80 -11.60
C THR A 18 -11.98 27.90 -11.56
N GLY A 19 -12.00 26.79 -12.32
CA GLY A 19 -10.76 26.14 -12.75
C GLY A 19 -10.58 24.67 -12.36
N GLY A 20 -11.60 23.84 -12.49
CA GLY A 20 -11.39 22.39 -12.62
C GLY A 20 -10.84 22.05 -14.01
N HIS A 21 -9.56 22.30 -14.23
CA HIS A 21 -8.79 21.62 -15.28
C HIS A 21 -7.54 21.05 -14.63
N SER A 22 -7.53 19.71 -14.53
CA SER A 22 -6.39 18.93 -14.10
C SER A 22 -5.18 19.35 -14.94
N PRO A 23 -4.06 19.82 -14.35
CA PRO A 23 -2.89 20.11 -15.14
C PRO A 23 -2.34 18.78 -15.62
N ASP A 24 -2.14 18.66 -16.93
CA ASP A 24 -1.32 17.60 -17.54
C ASP A 24 0.06 17.62 -16.88
N THR A 25 0.20 16.82 -15.82
CA THR A 25 1.38 16.85 -14.96
C THR A 25 2.42 15.89 -15.52
N CYS A 26 3.33 16.41 -16.35
CA CYS A 26 4.47 15.65 -16.85
C CYS A 26 5.54 15.50 -15.74
N SER A 27 5.40 14.49 -14.87
CA SER A 27 6.39 14.13 -13.83
C SER A 27 7.28 12.94 -14.22
N GLN A 28 7.59 12.76 -15.51
CA GLN A 28 8.39 11.61 -15.97
C GLN A 28 9.88 11.95 -16.06
N ASP A 29 10.72 10.96 -15.71
CA ASP A 29 12.18 11.02 -15.79
C ASP A 29 12.66 10.78 -17.25
N ILE A 30 12.33 11.70 -18.16
CA ILE A 30 12.58 11.57 -19.61
C ILE A 30 14.08 11.70 -19.94
N ILE A 31 14.88 12.29 -19.04
CA ILE A 31 16.34 12.48 -19.18
C ILE A 31 17.12 11.45 -18.33
N SER A 32 16.54 10.29 -18.03
CA SER A 32 17.30 9.23 -17.36
C SER A 32 18.33 8.65 -18.33
N GLY A 33 19.62 8.77 -18.01
CA GLY A 33 20.71 8.11 -18.77
C GLY A 33 20.71 6.58 -18.66
N VAL A 34 19.77 6.01 -17.89
CA VAL A 34 19.57 4.57 -17.72
C VAL A 34 18.09 4.26 -17.94
N ASN A 35 17.81 3.37 -18.91
CA ASN A 35 16.45 2.89 -19.13
C ASN A 35 16.00 1.98 -17.98
N PRO A 36 14.74 2.10 -17.50
CA PRO A 36 14.15 1.12 -16.60
C PRO A 36 14.34 -0.30 -17.12
N GLY A 37 14.69 -1.23 -16.23
CA GLY A 37 14.69 -2.65 -16.59
C GLY A 37 13.27 -3.12 -16.94
N PHE A 38 13.14 -4.17 -17.75
CA PHE A 38 11.86 -4.85 -17.94
C PHE A 38 11.63 -5.84 -16.77
N PRO A 39 10.39 -6.03 -16.27
CA PRO A 39 10.10 -7.02 -15.25
C PRO A 39 10.51 -8.44 -15.68
N LYS A 40 11.25 -9.14 -14.83
CA LYS A 40 11.67 -10.54 -15.07
C LYS A 40 11.18 -11.44 -13.96
N THR A 41 10.85 -12.68 -14.31
CA THR A 41 10.50 -13.70 -13.31
C THR A 41 11.68 -13.96 -12.38
N ILE A 42 11.40 -14.03 -11.08
CA ILE A 42 12.34 -14.39 -10.04
C ILE A 42 11.74 -15.54 -9.21
N LYS A 43 12.58 -16.36 -8.58
CA LYS A 43 12.12 -17.47 -7.75
C LYS A 43 11.33 -16.93 -6.55
N THR A 44 10.22 -17.58 -6.22
CA THR A 44 9.33 -17.17 -5.12
C THR A 44 9.96 -17.36 -3.73
N ASN A 45 11.00 -18.19 -3.63
CA ASN A 45 11.77 -18.38 -2.40
C ASN A 45 13.07 -17.54 -2.36
N ASP A 46 13.25 -16.60 -3.29
CA ASP A 46 14.35 -15.64 -3.22
C ASP A 46 14.23 -14.80 -1.93
N PRO A 47 15.32 -14.57 -1.17
CA PRO A 47 15.25 -13.81 0.08
C PRO A 47 14.66 -12.40 -0.06
N GLY A 48 14.94 -11.72 -1.18
CA GLY A 48 14.38 -10.40 -1.45
C GLY A 48 12.88 -10.45 -1.73
N VAL A 49 12.41 -11.52 -2.38
CA VAL A 49 10.99 -11.79 -2.60
C VAL A 49 10.26 -12.08 -1.28
N LEU A 50 10.85 -12.90 -0.41
CA LEU A 50 10.29 -13.19 0.92
C LEU A 50 10.17 -11.92 1.77
N GLN A 51 11.20 -11.08 1.76
CA GLN A 51 11.20 -9.80 2.46
C GLN A 51 10.17 -8.82 1.87
N ALA A 52 10.05 -8.75 0.54
CA ALA A 52 9.04 -7.92 -0.11
C ALA A 52 7.62 -8.38 0.25
N ALA A 53 7.35 -9.69 0.27
CA ALA A 53 6.06 -10.22 0.71
C ALA A 53 5.75 -9.85 2.17
N ARG A 54 6.75 -9.92 3.06
CA ARG A 54 6.61 -9.45 4.45
C ARG A 54 6.16 -7.99 4.51
N HIS A 55 6.79 -7.11 3.74
CA HIS A 55 6.39 -5.70 3.67
C HIS A 55 4.96 -5.51 3.14
N SER A 56 4.52 -6.30 2.17
CA SER A 56 3.15 -6.29 1.67
C SER A 56 2.14 -6.59 2.78
N VAL A 57 2.42 -7.59 3.61
CA VAL A 57 1.54 -7.98 4.72
C VAL A 57 1.57 -6.98 5.87
N GLU A 58 2.73 -6.41 6.18
CA GLU A 58 2.86 -5.33 7.15
C GLU A 58 2.04 -4.11 6.70
N LYS A 59 2.10 -3.75 5.41
CA LYS A 59 1.25 -2.71 4.83
C LYS A 59 -0.24 -3.08 4.94
N PHE A 60 -0.63 -4.31 4.66
CA PHE A 60 -2.01 -4.78 4.81
C PHE A 60 -2.51 -4.63 6.26
N ASN A 61 -1.70 -5.10 7.22
CA ASN A 61 -2.01 -4.98 8.64
C ASN A 61 -2.15 -3.53 9.06
N ASN A 62 -1.31 -2.62 8.54
CA ASN A 62 -1.40 -1.20 8.86
C ASN A 62 -2.65 -0.53 8.24
N CYS A 63 -3.06 -0.94 7.04
CA CYS A 63 -4.20 -0.36 6.32
C CYS A 63 -5.57 -0.94 6.74
N THR A 64 -5.62 -1.99 7.55
CA THR A 64 -6.86 -2.67 7.94
C THR A 64 -7.08 -2.67 9.46
N ASN A 65 -8.35 -2.77 9.86
CA ASN A 65 -8.78 -2.75 11.26
C ASN A 65 -9.17 -4.15 11.79
N ASP A 66 -8.62 -5.24 11.21
CA ASP A 66 -8.83 -6.58 11.77
C ASP A 66 -8.21 -6.66 13.17
N MET A 67 -8.85 -7.42 14.06
CA MET A 67 -8.37 -7.60 15.43
C MET A 67 -7.10 -8.45 15.50
N PHE A 68 -6.88 -9.29 14.49
CA PHE A 68 -5.72 -10.16 14.36
C PHE A 68 -4.77 -9.66 13.26
N LEU A 69 -3.50 -10.00 13.40
CA LEU A 69 -2.53 -9.80 12.33
C LEU A 69 -2.71 -10.84 11.22
N PHE A 70 -2.40 -10.45 10.00
CA PHE A 70 -2.18 -11.36 8.88
C PHE A 70 -0.68 -11.61 8.70
N LYS A 71 -0.35 -12.76 8.12
CA LYS A 71 1.02 -13.20 7.77
C LYS A 71 1.01 -13.77 6.35
N GLU A 72 2.11 -13.62 5.62
CA GLU A 72 2.29 -14.24 4.31
C GLU A 72 2.25 -15.77 4.43
N SER A 73 1.36 -16.43 3.68
CA SER A 73 1.23 -17.89 3.69
C SER A 73 1.87 -18.55 2.48
N ARG A 74 1.76 -17.93 1.30
CA ARG A 74 2.30 -18.48 0.05
C ARG A 74 2.51 -17.39 -0.99
N ILE A 75 3.66 -17.42 -1.66
CA ILE A 75 3.93 -16.57 -2.82
C ILE A 75 3.76 -17.42 -4.08
N THR A 76 2.75 -17.11 -4.89
CA THR A 76 2.42 -17.89 -6.09
C THR A 76 3.21 -17.41 -7.30
N ARG A 77 3.52 -16.12 -7.37
CA ARG A 77 4.27 -15.51 -8.47
C ARG A 77 5.10 -14.33 -7.99
N ALA A 78 6.28 -14.17 -8.57
CA ALA A 78 7.15 -13.03 -8.31
C ALA A 78 7.86 -12.57 -9.60
N LEU A 79 7.79 -11.25 -9.84
CA LEU A 79 8.61 -10.56 -10.83
C LEU A 79 9.47 -9.51 -10.12
N VAL A 80 10.61 -9.17 -10.72
CA VAL A 80 11.48 -8.08 -10.27
C VAL A 80 11.85 -7.17 -11.43
N GLN A 81 11.90 -5.86 -11.16
CA GLN A 81 12.26 -4.82 -12.11
C GLN A 81 13.31 -3.88 -11.50
N ILE A 82 14.37 -3.56 -12.25
CA ILE A 82 15.41 -2.61 -11.80
C ILE A 82 14.97 -1.19 -12.17
N VAL A 83 14.72 -0.36 -11.16
CA VAL A 83 14.21 1.02 -11.30
C VAL A 83 14.73 1.91 -10.16
N LYS A 84 16.00 2.35 -10.26
CA LYS A 84 16.70 3.08 -9.16
C LYS A 84 16.54 2.37 -7.80
N GLY A 85 16.52 1.04 -7.83
CA GLY A 85 16.07 0.16 -6.77
C GLY A 85 15.56 -1.16 -7.39
N LEU A 86 14.93 -1.99 -6.56
CA LEU A 86 14.29 -3.24 -6.94
C LEU A 86 12.79 -3.12 -6.72
N LYS A 87 12.01 -3.16 -7.80
CA LYS A 87 10.56 -3.23 -7.74
C LYS A 87 10.10 -4.66 -7.90
N TYR A 88 9.60 -5.25 -6.82
CA TYR A 88 8.96 -6.55 -6.80
C TYR A 88 7.49 -6.43 -7.14
N MET A 89 6.98 -7.33 -7.98
CA MET A 89 5.56 -7.47 -8.30
C MET A 89 5.15 -8.88 -7.90
N LEU A 90 4.32 -9.00 -6.87
CA LEU A 90 4.04 -10.26 -6.19
C LEU A 90 2.56 -10.61 -6.28
N GLU A 91 2.28 -11.89 -6.53
CA GLU A 91 1.01 -12.52 -6.18
C GLU A 91 1.27 -13.33 -4.90
N VAL A 92 0.64 -12.92 -3.80
CA VAL A 92 0.87 -13.45 -2.45
C VAL A 92 -0.45 -13.74 -1.76
N GLU A 93 -0.58 -14.93 -1.19
CA GLU A 93 -1.65 -15.29 -0.27
C GLU A 93 -1.25 -14.89 1.15
N ILE A 94 -2.19 -14.27 1.87
CA ILE A 94 -2.02 -13.86 3.27
C ILE A 94 -3.08 -14.54 4.12
N GLY A 95 -2.69 -15.01 5.30
CA GLY A 95 -3.55 -15.73 6.22
C GLY A 95 -3.67 -14.99 7.56
N ARG A 96 -4.88 -14.99 8.14
CA ARG A 96 -5.10 -14.48 9.49
C ARG A 96 -4.38 -15.36 10.52
N THR A 97 -3.72 -14.72 11.48
CA THR A 97 -2.97 -15.36 12.57
C THR A 97 -3.73 -15.34 13.90
N THR A 98 -3.21 -16.05 14.89
CA THR A 98 -3.71 -16.04 16.28
C THR A 98 -3.27 -14.80 17.06
N CYS A 99 -2.25 -14.08 16.55
CA CYS A 99 -1.71 -12.86 17.14
C CYS A 99 -2.68 -11.68 17.05
N LYS A 100 -2.95 -11.04 18.19
CA LYS A 100 -3.74 -9.81 18.24
C LYS A 100 -2.89 -8.60 17.86
N LYS A 101 -3.46 -7.69 17.06
CA LYS A 101 -2.76 -6.51 16.54
C LYS A 101 -2.26 -5.56 17.63
N ASN A 102 -3.02 -5.41 18.72
CA ASN A 102 -2.71 -4.49 19.82
C ASN A 102 -1.62 -4.98 20.79
N GLN A 103 -1.14 -6.22 20.64
CA GLN A 103 -0.10 -6.80 21.51
C GLN A 103 1.31 -6.63 20.94
N HIS A 104 1.45 -6.01 19.76
CA HIS A 104 2.72 -5.80 19.06
C HIS A 104 3.63 -7.04 18.97
N PRO A 105 3.09 -8.23 18.61
CA PRO A 105 3.91 -9.42 18.48
C PRO A 105 4.78 -9.36 17.21
N ARG A 106 5.86 -10.16 17.19
CA ARG A 106 6.63 -10.39 15.97
C ARG A 106 5.87 -11.36 15.07
N LEU A 107 5.67 -11.00 13.79
CA LEU A 107 4.95 -11.84 12.82
C LEU A 107 5.57 -13.24 12.64
N ASP A 108 6.90 -13.37 12.80
CA ASP A 108 7.59 -14.66 12.70
C ASP A 108 7.05 -15.69 13.70
N ASP A 109 6.67 -15.22 14.89
CA ASP A 109 6.18 -16.03 16.01
C ASP A 109 4.66 -16.25 15.97
N CYS A 110 3.98 -15.72 14.96
CA CYS A 110 2.54 -15.81 14.81
C CYS A 110 2.13 -17.00 13.94
N ASP A 111 1.40 -17.94 14.54
CA ASP A 111 0.78 -19.06 13.86
C ASP A 111 -0.55 -18.67 13.18
N PHE A 112 -0.90 -19.40 12.12
CA PHE A 112 -2.17 -19.20 11.43
C PHE A 112 -3.37 -19.65 12.28
N GLN A 113 -4.53 -19.02 12.07
CA GLN A 113 -5.78 -19.41 12.70
C GLN A 113 -6.18 -20.84 12.32
N THR A 114 -6.40 -21.68 13.33
CA THR A 114 -6.93 -23.04 13.19
C THR A 114 -8.45 -23.09 13.39
N ASN A 115 -9.02 -22.12 14.11
CA ASN A 115 -10.47 -22.03 14.32
C ASN A 115 -11.17 -21.70 12.99
N GLN A 116 -12.06 -22.57 12.54
CA GLN A 116 -12.72 -22.46 11.23
C GLN A 116 -13.50 -21.15 11.03
N THR A 117 -14.08 -20.58 12.09
CA THR A 117 -14.82 -19.31 12.04
C THR A 117 -13.89 -18.10 11.94
N LEU A 118 -12.67 -18.21 12.50
CA LEU A 118 -11.65 -17.16 12.46
C LEU A 118 -10.65 -17.36 11.32
N LYS A 119 -10.63 -18.52 10.67
CA LYS A 119 -9.73 -18.77 9.54
C LYS A 119 -10.14 -17.89 8.37
N ARG A 120 -9.17 -17.14 7.85
CA ARG A 120 -9.35 -16.30 6.66
C ARG A 120 -8.06 -16.23 5.89
N THR A 121 -8.16 -16.40 4.59
CA THR A 121 -7.08 -16.23 3.62
C THR A 121 -7.53 -15.24 2.58
N LEU A 122 -6.62 -14.38 2.14
CA LEU A 122 -6.84 -13.41 1.08
C LEU A 122 -5.75 -13.57 0.04
N SER A 123 -6.10 -13.33 -1.22
CA SER A 123 -5.15 -13.31 -2.32
C SER A 123 -4.83 -11.87 -2.67
N CYS A 124 -3.55 -11.52 -2.68
CA CYS A 124 -3.10 -10.15 -2.86
C CYS A 124 -2.17 -10.02 -4.06
N TYR A 125 -2.34 -8.94 -4.82
CA TYR A 125 -1.32 -8.40 -5.70
C TYR A 125 -0.66 -7.21 -5.02
N SER A 126 0.67 -7.19 -5.00
CA SER A 126 1.42 -6.06 -4.44
C SER A 126 2.62 -5.69 -5.29
N GLU A 127 2.90 -4.39 -5.34
CA GLU A 127 4.15 -3.86 -5.86
C GLU A 127 4.94 -3.27 -4.70
N VAL A 128 6.18 -3.73 -4.53
CA VAL A 128 7.07 -3.33 -3.43
C VAL A 128 8.35 -2.79 -4.03
N TRP A 129 8.66 -1.53 -3.79
CA TRP A 129 9.90 -0.91 -4.24
C TRP A 129 10.88 -0.84 -3.08
N VAL A 130 12.06 -1.45 -3.25
CA VAL A 130 13.11 -1.53 -2.24
C VAL A 130 14.36 -0.85 -2.79
N VAL A 131 15.00 -0.02 -1.99
CA VAL A 131 16.28 0.61 -2.29
C VAL A 131 17.28 0.18 -1.21
N PRO A 132 17.92 -0.99 -1.33
CA PRO A 132 18.68 -1.60 -0.24
C PRO A 132 19.81 -0.72 0.29
N TRP A 133 20.51 -0.01 -0.59
CA TRP A 133 21.63 0.88 -0.21
C TRP A 133 21.19 2.16 0.52
N LEU A 134 19.89 2.47 0.52
CA LEU A 134 19.31 3.57 1.31
C LEU A 134 18.47 3.06 2.48
N GLN A 135 18.41 1.74 2.71
CA GLN A 135 17.57 1.12 3.75
C GLN A 135 16.10 1.55 3.65
N HIS A 136 15.63 1.78 2.42
CA HIS A 136 14.30 2.31 2.13
C HIS A 136 13.43 1.27 1.43
N PHE A 137 12.14 1.28 1.75
CA PHE A 137 11.15 0.51 1.00
C PHE A 137 9.79 1.21 1.00
N GLU A 138 9.01 0.92 -0.04
CA GLU A 138 7.63 1.36 -0.18
C GLU A 138 6.76 0.23 -0.73
N VAL A 139 5.48 0.25 -0.36
CA VAL A 139 4.45 -0.61 -0.94
C VAL A 139 3.43 0.28 -1.66
N PRO A 140 3.76 0.78 -2.87
CA PRO A 140 2.89 1.69 -3.61
C PRO A 140 1.58 1.05 -4.05
N VAL A 141 1.56 -0.26 -4.28
CA VAL A 141 0.35 -0.98 -4.70
C VAL A 141 0.12 -2.16 -3.78
N LEU A 142 -1.09 -2.26 -3.25
CA LEU A 142 -1.58 -3.43 -2.52
C LEU A 142 -3.07 -3.59 -2.82
N ARG A 143 -3.46 -4.72 -3.40
CA ARG A 143 -4.84 -5.06 -3.74
C ARG A 143 -5.10 -6.49 -3.28
N CYS A 144 -6.07 -6.69 -2.40
CA CYS A 144 -6.40 -8.00 -1.84
C CYS A 144 -7.88 -8.32 -2.08
N HIS A 145 -8.20 -9.60 -2.29
CA HIS A 145 -9.54 -10.14 -2.46
C HIS A 145 -9.77 -11.36 -1.56
#